data_AF-A0A7S1FZK7-F1
#
_entry.id   AF-A0A7S1FZK7-F1
#
_cell.length_a   1.000
_cell.length_b   1.000
_cell.length_c   1.000
_cell.angle_alpha   90.00
_cell.angle_beta   90.00
_cell.angle_gamma   90.00
#
_symmetry.space_group_name_H-M   'P 1'
#
loop_
_entity.id
_entity.type
_entity.pdbx_description
1 polymer ?
#
loop_
_entity_poly.entity_id
_entity_poly.type
_entity_poly.pdbx_seq_one_letter_code
_entity_poly.pdbx_strand_id
1 'polypeptide(L)'
;MKNKKNSDTTRPSNTEGPILDIRLLGERNSGTNWITAVLEQCFPTIKTSCRLTRWKHWFQDDGVDGKVHNRTLVVAQFRDPYDWSAAMRKQPHHSPSHLRKHWKDFMTKTW
;
A
#
# COMPACT_ATOMS: atom_id res chain seq x y z
N MET A 1 -14.21 -12.53 42.61
CA MET A 1 -13.55 -12.97 41.36
C MET A 1 -13.94 -11.98 40.27
N LYS A 2 -13.00 -11.20 39.73
CA LYS A 2 -13.27 -10.22 38.66
C LYS A 2 -13.19 -10.97 37.33
N ASN A 3 -14.32 -11.15 36.66
CA ASN A 3 -14.34 -11.68 35.30
C ASN A 3 -13.68 -10.68 34.36
N LYS A 4 -12.43 -10.97 34.01
CA LYS A 4 -11.70 -10.31 32.93
C LYS A 4 -12.42 -10.72 31.63
N LYS A 5 -13.22 -9.82 31.05
CA LYS A 5 -13.70 -10.00 29.68
C LYS A 5 -12.44 -10.14 28.82
N ASN A 6 -12.17 -11.34 28.32
CA ASN A 6 -11.25 -11.53 27.20
C ASN A 6 -11.82 -10.67 26.07
N SER A 7 -11.17 -9.55 25.77
CA SER A 7 -11.37 -8.85 24.50
C SER A 7 -10.77 -9.77 23.46
N ASP A 8 -11.60 -10.66 22.95
CA ASP A 8 -11.28 -11.49 21.81
C ASP A 8 -11.01 -10.53 20.63
N THR A 9 -9.74 -10.28 20.33
CA THR A 9 -9.27 -9.45 19.22
C THR A 9 -9.39 -10.19 17.88
N THR A 10 -10.17 -11.27 17.81
CA THR A 10 -10.33 -12.06 16.59
C THR A 10 -11.43 -11.48 15.70
N ARG A 11 -10.99 -10.63 14.78
CA ARG A 11 -11.55 -10.32 13.44
C ARG A 11 -12.95 -9.72 13.35
N PRO A 12 -13.04 -8.65 12.55
CA PRO A 12 -14.09 -8.59 11.55
C PRO A 12 -13.49 -8.20 10.19
N SER A 13 -13.04 -9.17 9.39
CA SER A 13 -13.24 -9.01 7.96
C SER A 13 -14.60 -9.64 7.68
N ASN A 14 -15.64 -8.83 7.56
CA ASN A 14 -16.89 -9.31 7.00
C ASN A 14 -16.57 -9.88 5.61
N THR A 15 -16.53 -11.21 5.43
CA THR A 15 -16.07 -11.83 4.17
C THR A 15 -17.17 -11.86 3.12
N GLU A 16 -18.43 -11.79 3.54
CA GLU A 16 -19.61 -12.04 2.71
C GLU A 16 -20.28 -10.77 2.16
N GLY A 17 -20.69 -10.81 0.87
CA GLY A 17 -21.42 -9.75 0.14
C GLY A 17 -20.60 -9.02 -0.96
N PRO A 18 -20.94 -7.75 -1.33
CA PRO A 18 -20.20 -6.95 -2.32
C PRO A 18 -18.98 -6.21 -1.76
N ILE A 19 -17.95 -6.00 -2.58
CA ILE A 19 -16.82 -5.10 -2.25
C ILE A 19 -17.31 -3.65 -2.22
N LEU A 20 -16.90 -2.90 -1.19
CA LEU A 20 -17.34 -1.52 -0.97
C LEU A 20 -16.22 -0.49 -1.25
N ASP A 21 -14.97 -0.90 -1.18
CA ASP A 21 -13.79 -0.06 -1.39
C ASP A 21 -12.72 -0.82 -2.18
N ILE A 22 -11.98 -0.11 -3.04
CA ILE A 22 -10.76 -0.60 -3.69
C ILE A 22 -9.57 0.20 -3.17
N ARG A 23 -8.57 -0.47 -2.60
CA ARG A 23 -7.34 0.18 -2.11
C ARG A 23 -6.12 -0.32 -2.86
N LEU A 24 -5.41 0.61 -3.47
CA LEU A 24 -4.16 0.29 -4.16
C LEU A 24 -2.96 0.53 -3.25
N LEU A 25 -2.21 -0.53 -2.99
CA LEU A 25 -0.94 -0.50 -2.28
C LEU A 25 0.18 -0.85 -3.26
N GLY A 26 1.28 -0.13 -3.20
CA GLY A 26 2.40 -0.43 -4.09
C GLY A 26 3.64 0.35 -3.75
N GLU A 27 4.75 -0.11 -4.29
CA GLU A 27 6.05 0.53 -4.06
C GLU A 27 6.12 1.93 -4.66
N ARG A 28 7.12 2.71 -4.26
CA ARG A 28 7.44 3.95 -4.98
C ARG A 28 7.83 3.59 -6.42
N ASN A 29 7.60 4.48 -7.39
CA ASN A 29 8.02 4.28 -8.78
C ASN A 29 7.48 3.02 -9.50
N SER A 30 6.40 2.41 -8.97
CA SER A 30 5.74 1.26 -9.60
C SER A 30 4.55 1.64 -10.50
N GLY A 31 4.17 2.92 -10.56
CA GLY A 31 3.02 3.38 -11.37
C GLY A 31 1.69 3.42 -10.62
N THR A 32 1.72 3.48 -9.29
CA THR A 32 0.52 3.49 -8.43
C THR A 32 -0.50 4.57 -8.80
N ASN A 33 -0.07 5.77 -9.19
CA ASN A 33 -0.97 6.84 -9.64
C ASN A 33 -1.76 6.44 -10.90
N TRP A 34 -1.09 5.83 -11.87
CA TRP A 34 -1.71 5.45 -13.13
C TRP A 34 -2.72 4.32 -12.93
N ILE A 35 -2.36 3.25 -12.21
CA ILE A 35 -3.30 2.16 -11.93
C ILE A 35 -4.48 2.64 -11.08
N THR A 36 -4.27 3.55 -10.13
CA THR A 36 -5.39 4.11 -9.35
C THR A 36 -6.40 4.80 -10.25
N ALA A 37 -5.94 5.62 -11.21
CA ALA A 37 -6.84 6.27 -12.17
C ALA A 37 -7.56 5.26 -13.09
N VAL A 38 -6.87 4.19 -13.52
CA VAL A 38 -7.50 3.11 -14.31
C VAL A 38 -8.58 2.41 -13.50
N LEU A 39 -8.32 2.07 -12.23
CA LEU A 39 -9.30 1.43 -11.35
C LEU A 39 -10.51 2.34 -11.10
N GLU A 40 -10.29 3.64 -10.88
CA GLU A 40 -11.36 4.64 -10.75
C GLU A 40 -12.25 4.69 -12.00
N GLN A 41 -11.66 4.58 -13.20
CA GLN A 41 -12.42 4.56 -14.46
C GLN A 41 -13.19 3.25 -14.66
N CYS A 42 -12.61 2.11 -14.30
CA CYS A 42 -13.26 0.81 -14.44
C CYS A 42 -14.41 0.60 -13.43
N PHE A 43 -14.29 1.18 -12.23
CA PHE A 43 -15.23 0.98 -11.12
C PHE A 43 -15.72 2.32 -10.55
N PRO A 44 -16.44 3.15 -11.34
CA PRO A 44 -16.80 4.51 -10.94
C PRO A 44 -17.75 4.57 -9.74
N THR A 45 -18.44 3.47 -9.42
CA THR A 45 -19.35 3.37 -8.26
C THR A 45 -18.67 2.88 -6.99
N ILE A 46 -17.45 2.34 -7.07
CA ILE A 46 -16.70 1.82 -5.93
C ILE A 46 -15.58 2.80 -5.60
N LYS A 47 -15.52 3.24 -4.34
CA LYS A 47 -14.50 4.19 -3.92
C LYS A 47 -13.12 3.57 -4.05
N THR A 48 -12.32 4.15 -4.93
CA THR A 48 -10.93 3.76 -5.15
C THR A 48 -9.98 4.77 -4.49
N SER A 49 -8.92 4.29 -3.86
CA SER A 49 -7.93 5.15 -3.22
C SER A 49 -6.61 4.43 -3.00
N CYS A 50 -5.50 5.16 -2.90
CA CYS A 50 -4.23 4.58 -2.52
C CYS A 50 -3.95 4.63 -1.01
N ARG A 51 -4.98 4.82 -0.18
CA ARG A 51 -4.86 4.87 1.29
C ARG A 51 -5.73 3.79 1.92
N LEU A 52 -5.10 2.82 2.58
CA LEU A 52 -5.75 1.88 3.49
C LEU A 52 -5.55 2.38 4.93
N THR A 53 -4.48 1.96 5.62
CA THR A 53 -4.09 2.50 6.93
C THR A 53 -3.15 3.70 6.78
N ARG A 54 -2.24 3.64 5.81
CA ARG A 54 -1.29 4.72 5.45
C ARG A 54 -1.27 4.99 3.94
N TRP A 55 -0.53 6.03 3.56
CA TRP A 55 -0.45 6.45 2.17
C TRP A 55 0.43 5.54 1.31
N LYS A 56 -0.17 4.88 0.31
CA LYS A 56 0.41 4.20 -0.87
C LYS A 56 1.35 3.04 -0.65
N HIS A 57 2.35 3.19 0.21
CA HIS A 57 3.55 2.36 0.19
C HIS A 57 3.61 1.39 1.36
N TRP A 58 4.36 0.32 1.12
CA TRP A 58 4.63 -0.79 2.06
C TRP A 58 3.43 -1.70 2.33
N PHE A 59 3.74 -2.87 2.89
CA PHE A 59 2.74 -3.75 3.49
C PHE A 59 2.00 -3.02 4.62
N GLN A 60 0.70 -3.25 4.69
CA GLN A 60 -0.18 -2.61 5.65
C GLN A 60 -1.01 -3.70 6.31
N ASP A 61 -0.90 -3.79 7.63
CA ASP A 61 -1.70 -4.71 8.43
C ASP A 61 -3.03 -4.04 8.81
N ASP A 62 -4.10 -4.83 8.84
CA ASP A 62 -5.41 -4.36 9.27
C ASP A 62 -5.40 -3.97 10.76
N GLY A 63 -6.18 -2.95 11.11
CA GLY A 63 -6.42 -2.55 12.50
C GLY A 63 -5.29 -1.74 13.15
N VAL A 64 -4.14 -1.56 12.49
CA VAL A 64 -3.02 -0.74 13.00
C VAL A 64 -3.41 0.73 13.16
N ASP A 65 -4.36 1.23 12.38
CA ASP A 65 -4.88 2.59 12.48
C ASP A 65 -6.08 2.72 13.44
N GLY A 66 -6.44 1.64 14.15
CA GLY A 66 -7.57 1.59 15.07
C GLY A 66 -8.94 1.65 14.40
N LYS A 67 -9.01 1.48 13.07
CA LYS A 67 -10.27 1.56 12.32
C LYS A 67 -10.74 0.18 11.88
N VAL A 68 -12.06 0.04 11.84
CA VAL A 68 -12.71 -1.04 11.11
C VAL A 68 -12.86 -0.58 9.67
N HIS A 69 -12.15 -1.23 8.74
CA HIS A 69 -12.28 -0.94 7.31
C HIS A 69 -13.54 -1.59 6.74
N ASN A 70 -14.07 -0.98 5.68
CA ASN A 70 -15.11 -1.62 4.86
C ASN A 70 -14.58 -2.90 4.23
N ARG A 71 -15.47 -3.67 3.60
CA ARG A 71 -15.09 -4.81 2.76
C ARG A 71 -14.31 -4.33 1.55
N THR A 72 -13.00 -4.42 1.68
CA THR A 72 -12.04 -3.73 0.83
C THR A 72 -11.29 -4.72 -0.04
N LEU A 73 -11.32 -4.52 -1.36
CA LEU A 73 -10.39 -5.19 -2.27
C LEU A 73 -9.05 -4.45 -2.22
N VAL A 74 -8.00 -5.14 -1.80
CA VAL A 74 -6.63 -4.60 -1.83
C VAL A 74 -5.93 -5.08 -3.10
N VAL A 75 -5.49 -4.12 -3.92
CA VAL A 75 -4.67 -4.36 -5.10
C VAL A 75 -3.22 -4.04 -4.74
N ALA A 76 -2.38 -5.08 -4.69
CA ALA A 76 -0.95 -4.92 -4.45
C ALA A 76 -0.18 -4.84 -5.79
N GLN A 77 0.53 -3.73 -6.00
CA GLN A 77 1.29 -3.47 -7.21
C GLN A 77 2.79 -3.50 -6.95
N PHE A 78 3.46 -4.38 -7.69
CA PHE A 78 4.91 -4.51 -7.73
C PHE A 78 5.41 -4.23 -9.15
N ARG A 79 6.67 -3.83 -9.25
CA ARG A 79 7.36 -3.64 -10.52
C ARG A 79 8.55 -4.59 -10.58
N ASP A 80 8.97 -4.98 -11.78
CA ASP A 80 10.22 -5.71 -11.96
C ASP A 80 11.36 -5.02 -11.18
N PRO A 81 12.16 -5.78 -10.41
CA PRO A 81 13.13 -5.18 -9.49
C PRO A 81 14.24 -4.40 -10.18
N TYR A 82 14.63 -4.76 -11.41
CA TYR A 82 15.65 -4.00 -12.17
C TYR A 82 15.08 -2.66 -12.61
N ASP A 83 13.86 -2.69 -13.11
CA ASP A 83 13.11 -1.53 -13.55
C ASP A 83 12.79 -0.57 -12.39
N TRP A 84 12.38 -1.13 -11.26
CA TRP A 84 12.12 -0.41 -10.03
C TRP A 84 13.37 0.28 -9.50
N SER A 85 14.50 -0.45 -9.40
CA SER A 85 15.76 0.10 -8.92
C SER A 85 16.33 1.16 -9.86
N ALA A 86 16.21 0.98 -11.18
CA ALA A 86 16.55 2.01 -12.15
C ALA A 86 15.69 3.28 -11.97
N ALA A 87 14.38 3.14 -11.79
CA ALA A 87 13.48 4.27 -11.56
C ALA A 87 13.75 4.98 -10.22
N MET A 88 13.98 4.23 -9.14
CA MET A 88 14.36 4.77 -7.83
C MET A 88 15.72 5.48 -7.86
N ARG A 89 16.69 5.01 -8.63
CA ARG A 89 17.97 5.72 -8.81
C ARG A 89 17.78 7.04 -9.55
N LYS A 90 16.87 7.08 -10.54
CA LYS A 90 16.52 8.30 -11.27
C LYS A 90 15.78 9.30 -10.38
N GLN A 91 14.84 8.83 -9.56
CA GLN A 91 14.01 9.66 -8.70
C GLN A 91 13.75 8.98 -7.33
N PRO A 92 14.69 9.14 -6.37
CA PRO A 92 14.58 8.53 -5.04
C PRO A 92 13.67 9.38 -4.14
N HIS A 93 12.36 9.19 -4.29
CA HIS A 93 11.35 9.90 -3.51
C HIS A 93 11.53 9.69 -2.01
N HIS A 94 11.68 10.78 -1.26
CA HIS A 94 11.89 10.78 0.20
C HIS A 94 13.16 10.04 0.65
N SER A 95 14.15 9.87 -0.24
CA SER A 95 15.47 9.31 0.09
C SER A 95 16.59 10.22 -0.44
N PRO A 96 16.79 11.41 0.16
CA PRO A 96 17.79 12.39 -0.34
C PRO A 96 19.21 11.84 -0.36
N SER A 97 19.52 10.92 0.56
CA SER A 97 20.82 10.26 0.67
C SER A 97 21.13 9.35 -0.52
N HIS A 98 20.16 9.03 -1.39
CA HIS A 98 20.31 8.21 -2.60
C HIS A 98 20.40 9.03 -3.89
N LEU A 99 20.29 10.36 -3.80
CA LEU A 99 20.35 11.24 -4.97
C LEU A 99 21.69 11.14 -5.70
N ARG A 100 21.61 11.11 -7.04
CA ARG A 100 22.76 11.20 -7.97
C ARG A 100 23.88 10.18 -7.70
N LYS A 101 23.53 9.00 -7.18
CA LYS A 101 24.50 7.93 -6.98
C LYS A 101 24.75 7.13 -8.26
N HIS A 102 25.99 6.70 -8.45
CA HIS A 102 26.32 5.66 -9.41
C HIS A 102 25.68 4.33 -8.96
N TRP A 103 25.50 3.41 -9.91
CA TRP A 103 24.72 2.18 -9.69
C TRP A 103 25.15 1.41 -8.44
N LYS A 104 26.44 1.11 -8.31
CA LYS A 104 26.98 0.36 -7.16
C LYS A 104 26.67 1.06 -5.83
N ASP A 105 26.93 2.36 -5.75
CA ASP A 105 26.70 3.15 -4.52
C ASP A 105 25.21 3.28 -4.20
N PHE A 106 24.34 3.34 -5.22
CA PHE A 106 22.90 3.36 -5.02
C PHE A 106 22.40 2.05 -4.42
N MET A 107 22.86 0.92 -4.97
CA MET A 107 22.42 -0.43 -4.54
C MET A 107 22.94 -0.82 -3.15
N THR A 108 24.09 -0.28 -2.72
CA THR A 108 24.70 -0.61 -1.42
C THR A 108 24.41 0.43 -0.33
N LYS A 109 23.74 1.53 -0.64
CA LYS A 109 23.38 2.57 0.34
C LYS A 109 22.20 2.12 1.20
N THR A 110 22.35 2.23 2.51
CA THR A 110 21.26 2.02 3.49
C THR A 110 20.11 3.01 3.26
N TRP A 111 18.89 2.47 3.26
CA TRP A 111 17.61 3.14 3.00
C TRP A 111 16.95 3.71 4.25
#